data_AF-A0A2V6TQJ0-F1
#
_entry.id   AF-A0A2V6TQJ0-F1
#
_cell.length_a   1.000
_cell.length_b   1.000
_cell.length_c   1.000
_cell.angle_alpha   90.00
_cell.angle_beta   90.00
_cell.angle_gamma   90.00
#
_symmetry.space_group_name_H-M   'P 1'
#
loop_
_entity.id
_entity.type
_entity.pdbx_description
1 polymer ?
#
loop_
_entity_poly.entity_id
_entity_poly.type
_entity_poly.pdbx_seq_one_letter_code
_entity_poly.pdbx_strand_id
1 'polypeptide(L)'
;DGEWKIAWRDAILSLKDGTLRLTTSEGEATEAGEPAEPIALTALRDALDHWRRGLPPPIGVHDCLRVVRLIDQAYALAGRRGLK
;
A
#
# COMPACT_ATOMS: atom_id res chain seq x y z
N ASP A 1 -9.97 -1.38 9.31
CA ASP A 1 -10.38 -2.61 8.62
C ASP A 1 -10.44 -2.44 7.12
N GLY A 2 -9.29 -2.61 6.48
CA GLY A 2 -9.22 -2.74 5.02
C GLY A 2 -8.73 -4.14 4.70
N GLU A 3 -9.51 -4.91 3.94
CA GLU A 3 -9.04 -6.16 3.32
C GLU A 3 -8.41 -5.82 1.97
N TRP A 4 -7.22 -6.34 1.69
CA TRP A 4 -6.65 -6.28 0.35
C TRP A 4 -6.07 -7.62 -0.07
N LYS A 5 -6.00 -7.82 -1.39
CA LYS A 5 -5.45 -9.02 -2.01
C LYS A 5 -4.56 -8.65 -3.19
N ILE A 6 -3.48 -9.40 -3.36
CA ILE A 6 -2.66 -9.40 -4.56
C ILE A 6 -2.65 -10.84 -5.07
N ALA A 7 -3.03 -11.03 -6.33
CA ALA A 7 -3.07 -12.33 -6.97
C ALA A 7 -1.99 -12.41 -8.06
N TRP A 8 -1.22 -13.49 -8.01
CA TRP A 8 -0.28 -13.90 -9.05
C TRP A 8 -0.80 -15.18 -9.70
N ARG A 9 -0.04 -15.69 -10.69
CA ARG A 9 -0.40 -16.92 -11.41
C ARG A 9 -0.57 -18.13 -10.48
N ASP A 10 0.35 -18.29 -9.53
CA ASP A 10 0.47 -19.50 -8.70
C ASP A 10 0.34 -19.20 -7.19
N ALA A 11 -0.05 -17.97 -6.83
CA ALA A 11 -0.13 -17.53 -5.45
C ALA A 11 -1.13 -16.39 -5.24
N ILE A 12 -1.72 -16.31 -4.04
CA ILE A 12 -2.54 -15.18 -3.59
C ILE A 12 -2.04 -14.74 -2.21
N LEU A 13 -1.74 -13.45 -2.08
CA LEU A 13 -1.44 -12.80 -0.80
C LEU A 13 -2.65 -11.97 -0.38
N SER A 14 -3.14 -12.17 0.83
CA SER A 14 -4.24 -11.40 1.40
C SER A 14 -3.89 -10.84 2.77
N LEU A 15 -4.26 -9.60 3.04
CA LEU A 15 -4.31 -9.04 4.38
C LEU A 15 -5.77 -8.97 4.83
N LYS A 16 -6.09 -9.65 5.94
CA LYS A 16 -7.41 -9.59 6.58
C LYS A 16 -7.25 -9.72 8.09
N ASP A 17 -7.96 -8.87 8.84
CA ASP A 17 -7.97 -8.89 10.31
C ASP A 17 -6.54 -8.91 10.92
N GLY A 18 -5.67 -8.06 10.37
CA GLY A 18 -4.26 -7.95 10.78
C GLY A 18 -3.37 -9.16 10.44
N THR A 19 -3.87 -10.13 9.68
CA THR A 19 -3.15 -11.35 9.29
C THR A 19 -2.82 -11.33 7.80
N LEU A 20 -1.54 -11.48 7.46
CA LEU A 20 -1.10 -11.78 6.11
C LEU A 20 -1.20 -13.28 5.87
N ARG A 21 -1.86 -13.68 4.78
CA ARG A 21 -1.93 -15.07 4.33
C ARG A 21 -1.42 -15.17 2.91
N LEU A 22 -0.45 -16.05 2.70
CA LEU A 22 0.03 -16.46 1.38
C LEU A 22 -0.49 -17.88 1.09
N THR A 23 -1.33 -18.00 0.06
CA THR A 23 -1.84 -19.28 -0.44
C THR A 23 -1.15 -19.62 -1.76
N THR A 24 -0.60 -20.83 -1.86
CA THR A 24 0.06 -21.38 -3.06
C THR A 24 -0.48 -22.79 -3.34
N SER A 25 -0.07 -23.40 -4.46
CA SER A 25 -0.38 -24.82 -4.73
C SER A 25 0.25 -25.79 -3.73
N GLU A 26 1.31 -25.38 -3.05
CA GLU A 26 2.05 -26.21 -2.08
C GLU A 26 1.48 -26.10 -0.66
N GLY A 27 0.65 -25.09 -0.40
CA GLY A 27 0.01 -24.88 0.89
C GLY A 27 -0.18 -23.41 1.25
N GLU A 28 -0.46 -23.17 2.53
CA GLU A 28 -0.70 -21.84 3.09
C GLU A 28 0.35 -21.48 4.14
N ALA A 29 0.77 -20.21 4.15
CA ALA A 29 1.57 -19.60 5.19
C ALA A 29 0.88 -18.35 5.73
N THR A 30 1.04 -18.08 7.02
CA THR A 30 0.45 -16.91 7.69
C THR A 30 1.47 -16.17 8.53
N GLU A 31 1.42 -14.84 8.48
CA GLU A 31 2.28 -13.93 9.23
C GLU A 31 1.47 -12.77 9.83
N ALA A 32 2.03 -12.09 10.82
CA ALA A 32 1.47 -10.83 11.30
C ALA A 32 1.52 -9.79 10.17
N GLY A 33 0.36 -9.19 9.87
CA GLY A 33 0.21 -8.26 8.76
C GLY A 33 0.26 -6.78 9.14
N GLU A 34 0.11 -6.48 10.43
CA GLU A 34 0.23 -5.12 10.94
C GLU A 34 1.69 -4.82 11.32
N PRO A 35 2.19 -3.61 11.00
CA PRO A 35 3.50 -3.19 11.43
C PRO A 35 3.55 -3.07 12.96
N ALA A 36 4.67 -3.47 13.55
CA ALA A 36 4.88 -3.43 15.00
C ALA A 36 4.84 -2.01 15.59
N GLU A 37 5.09 -0.98 14.75
CA GLU A 37 5.06 0.42 15.13
C GLU A 37 4.06 1.21 14.27
N PRO A 38 3.49 2.31 14.80
CA PRO A 38 2.58 3.15 14.03
C PRO A 38 3.23 3.69 12.74
N ILE A 39 2.58 3.46 11.60
CA ILE A 39 3.12 3.80 10.27
C ILE A 39 3.51 5.28 10.16
N ALA A 40 2.68 6.18 10.71
CA ALA A 40 2.95 7.61 10.68
C ALA A 40 4.23 7.98 11.45
N LEU A 41 4.48 7.31 12.57
CA LEU A 41 5.68 7.52 13.39
C LEU A 41 6.93 7.01 12.67
N THR A 42 6.86 5.80 12.11
CA THR A 42 7.96 5.21 11.33
C THR A 42 8.31 6.08 10.13
N ALA A 43 7.30 6.50 9.34
CA ALA A 43 7.50 7.35 8.17
C ALA A 43 8.15 8.70 8.53
N LEU A 44 7.73 9.33 9.64
CA LEU A 44 8.33 10.59 10.09
C LEU A 44 9.79 10.42 10.51
N ARG A 45 10.09 9.35 11.28
CA ARG A 45 11.46 9.05 11.71
C ARG A 45 12.37 8.81 10.50
N ASP A 46 11.91 8.03 9.53
CA ASP A 46 12.67 7.73 8.32
C ASP A 46 12.95 8.98 7.50
N ALA A 47 11.96 9.86 7.33
CA ALA A 47 12.13 11.13 6.62
C ALA A 47 13.16 12.04 7.31
N LEU A 48 13.12 12.14 8.64
CA LEU A 48 14.07 12.94 9.41
C LEU A 48 15.50 12.36 9.36
N ASP A 49 15.65 11.04 9.42
CA ASP A 49 16.97 10.41 9.33
C ASP A 49 17.59 10.61 7.93
N HIS A 50 16.79 10.51 6.87
CA HIS A 50 17.26 10.79 5.51
C HIS A 50 17.67 12.25 5.34
N TRP A 51 16.86 13.18 5.83
CA TRP A 51 17.19 14.60 5.82
C TRP A 51 18.52 14.88 6.53
N ARG A 52 18.72 14.30 7.72
CA ARG A 52 19.96 14.46 8.51
C ARG A 52 21.20 13.93 7.75
N ARG A 53 21.04 12.91 6.92
CA ARG A 53 22.12 12.30 6.12
C ARG A 53 22.31 12.96 4.75
N GLY A 54 21.49 13.94 4.39
CA GLY A 54 21.50 14.54 3.05
C GLY A 54 20.99 13.58 1.96
N LEU A 55 20.19 12.58 2.34
CA LEU A 55 19.57 11.62 1.42
C LEU A 55 18.16 12.09 1.04
N PRO A 56 17.65 11.71 -0.15
CA PRO A 56 16.25 11.94 -0.47
C PRO A 56 15.34 11.15 0.48
N PRO A 57 14.12 11.64 0.78
CA PRO A 57 13.19 10.89 1.60
C PRO A 57 12.78 9.58 0.90
N PRO A 58 12.50 8.48 1.65
CA PRO A 58 12.07 7.22 1.05
C PRO A 58 10.77 7.32 0.25
N ILE A 59 9.90 8.26 0.64
CA ILE A 59 8.65 8.60 -0.04
C ILE A 59 8.65 10.12 -0.24
N GLY A 60 8.58 10.56 -1.50
CA GLY A 60 8.65 11.97 -1.87
C GLY A 60 7.34 12.53 -2.42
N VAL A 61 7.34 13.83 -2.73
CA VAL A 61 6.16 14.51 -3.30
C VAL A 61 5.70 13.89 -4.63
N HIS A 62 6.61 13.30 -5.39
CA HIS A 62 6.27 12.63 -6.66
C HIS A 62 5.43 11.36 -6.44
N ASP A 63 5.60 10.66 -5.32
CA ASP A 63 4.76 9.52 -4.94
C ASP A 63 3.33 9.99 -4.67
N CYS A 64 3.18 11.04 -3.85
CA CYS A 64 1.88 11.66 -3.58
C CYS A 64 1.20 12.15 -4.86
N LEU A 65 1.94 12.81 -5.75
CA LEU A 65 1.40 13.31 -7.01
C LEU A 65 0.84 12.19 -7.90
N ARG A 66 1.53 11.03 -7.96
CA ARG A 66 1.04 9.87 -8.72
C ARG A 66 -0.28 9.35 -8.17
N VAL A 67 -0.41 9.27 -6.85
CA VAL A 67 -1.63 8.82 -6.18
C VAL A 67 -2.80 9.78 -6.43
N VAL A 68 -2.58 11.09 -6.26
CA VAL A 68 -3.63 12.10 -6.51
C VAL A 68 -4.13 12.03 -7.95
N ARG A 69 -3.23 11.92 -8.92
CA ARG A 69 -3.61 11.77 -10.34
C ARG A 69 -4.42 10.51 -10.61
N LEU A 70 -4.08 9.40 -9.96
CA LEU A 70 -4.85 8.15 -10.09
C LEU A 70 -6.28 8.31 -9.53
N ILE A 71 -6.42 8.99 -8.40
CA ILE A 71 -7.72 9.31 -7.79
C ILE A 71 -8.55 10.18 -8.74
N ASP A 72 -7.97 11.25 -9.28
CA ASP A 72 -8.65 12.14 -10.23
C ASP A 72 -9.13 11.38 -11.48
N GLN A 73 -8.29 10.48 -12.01
CA GLN A 73 -8.65 9.64 -13.15
C GLN A 73 -9.82 8.69 -12.84
N ALA A 74 -9.87 8.13 -11.62
CA ALA A 74 -10.95 7.28 -11.17
C ALA A 74 -12.28 8.06 -11.10
N TYR A 75 -12.27 9.27 -10.52
CA TYR A 75 -13.46 10.13 -10.48
C TYR A 75 -13.90 10.58 -11.88
N ALA A 76 -12.97 10.95 -12.75
CA ALA A 76 -13.28 11.30 -14.13
C ALA A 76 -13.93 10.12 -14.89
N LEU A 77 -13.47 8.89 -14.65
CA LEU A 77 -14.08 7.69 -15.23
C LEU A 77 -15.48 7.40 -14.68
N ALA A 78 -15.67 7.56 -13.37
CA ALA A 78 -16.98 7.38 -12.73
C ALA A 78 -17.99 8.42 -13.24
N GLY A 79 -17.60 9.69 -13.34
CA GLY A 79 -18.45 10.77 -13.87
C GLY A 79 -18.88 10.54 -15.32
N ARG A 80 -17.99 10.01 -16.18
CA ARG A 80 -18.34 9.62 -17.56
C ARG A 80 -19.33 8.46 -17.62
N ARG A 81 -19.33 7.56 -16.63
CA ARG A 81 -20.24 6.40 -16.55
C ARG A 81 -21.60 6.75 -15.94
N GLY A 82 -21.70 7.80 -15.13
CA GLY A 82 -22.96 8.29 -14.55
C GLY A 82 -23.80 9.17 -15.48
N LEU A 83 -23.27 9.55 -16.65
CA LEU A 83 -23.97 10.29 -17.71
C LEU A 83 -24.62 9.35 -18.76
N LYS A 84 -24.88 8.09 -18.41
CA LYS A 84 -25.63 7.14 -19.24
C LYS A 84 -27.05 6.97 -18.75
#